data_AF-A0A9D5B8E3-F1
#
_entry.id   AF-A0A9D5B8E3-F1
#
_cell.length_a   1.000
_cell.length_b   1.000
_cell.length_c   1.000
_cell.angle_alpha   90.00
_cell.angle_beta   90.00
_cell.angle_gamma   90.00
#
_symmetry.space_group_name_H-M   'P 1'
#
loop_
_entity.id
_entity.type
_entity.pdbx_description
1 polymer ?
#
loop_
_entity_poly.entity_id
_entity_poly.type
_entity_poly.pdbx_seq_one_letter_code
_entity_poly.pdbx_strand_id
1 'polypeptide(L)'
;MQRAPVTVEELLLEKAIKDECQWENLPRRLQQTVPSKEEWISRTIEYCVKKRLQWNSCLARKFCKESEYYENMMRYLRKNLALFPYHLVDYVCRVMRLSPFRYYCDMLFEVMKNEQPYDSIPNFSAADALRLTGIGRNEFIDIMNKCRSKVLLRFFLYVNVIDGGQWRKAKNPPYDAALKHHGTAVLHKLVMAVVKKSANTICMPDI
;
A
#
# COMPACT_ATOMS: atom_id res chain seq x y z
N MET A 1 3.09 -2.03 18.73
CA MET A 1 1.80 -1.37 18.41
C MET A 1 0.94 -1.37 19.67
N GLN A 2 0.82 -0.24 20.36
CA GLN A 2 -0.28 -0.06 21.30
C GLN A 2 -1.56 0.06 20.45
N ARG A 3 -2.48 -0.91 20.55
CA ARG A 3 -3.81 -0.73 19.98
C ARG A 3 -4.50 0.32 20.83
N ALA A 4 -4.98 1.40 20.20
CA ALA A 4 -5.87 2.33 20.88
C ALA A 4 -7.05 1.54 21.48
N PRO A 5 -7.51 1.90 22.69
CA PRO A 5 -8.65 1.22 23.30
C PRO A 5 -9.88 1.39 22.40
N VAL A 6 -10.56 0.27 22.12
CA VAL A 6 -11.80 0.28 21.32
C VAL A 6 -12.85 1.05 22.11
N THR A 7 -13.35 2.14 21.53
CA THR A 7 -14.36 2.97 22.20
C THR A 7 -15.76 2.37 22.03
N VAL A 8 -16.69 2.73 22.92
CA VAL A 8 -18.09 2.30 22.82
C VAL A 8 -18.72 2.79 21.52
N GLU A 9 -18.33 3.98 21.07
CA GLU A 9 -18.73 4.58 19.80
C GLU A 9 -18.29 3.73 18.60
N GLU A 10 -17.06 3.18 18.64
CA GLU A 10 -16.53 2.32 17.59
C GLU A 10 -17.31 1.01 17.47
N LEU A 11 -17.71 0.43 18.60
CA LEU A 11 -18.55 -0.78 18.65
C LEU A 11 -19.96 -0.51 18.09
N LEU A 12 -20.55 0.62 18.46
CA LEU A 12 -21.87 1.03 17.95
C LEU A 12 -21.82 1.30 16.44
N LEU A 13 -20.76 1.95 15.95
CA LEU A 13 -20.53 2.18 14.53
C LEU A 13 -20.39 0.85 13.78
N GLU A 14 -19.57 -0.07 14.30
CA GLU A 14 -19.38 -1.39 13.71
C GLU A 14 -20.70 -2.17 13.63
N LYS A 15 -21.53 -2.11 14.67
CA LYS A 15 -22.86 -2.74 14.66
C LYS A 15 -23.76 -2.11 13.60
N ALA A 16 -23.87 -0.78 13.56
CA ALA A 16 -24.71 -0.09 12.59
C ALA A 16 -24.31 -0.36 11.13
N ILE A 17 -23.00 -0.50 10.85
CA ILE A 17 -22.51 -0.84 9.51
C ILE A 17 -22.88 -2.28 9.15
N LYS A 18 -22.72 -3.24 10.08
CA LYS A 18 -23.08 -4.65 9.87
C LYS A 18 -24.58 -4.86 9.65
N ASP A 19 -25.39 -4.09 10.37
CA ASP A 19 -26.85 -4.10 10.25
C ASP A 19 -27.34 -3.30 9.02
N GLU A 20 -26.42 -2.79 8.18
CA GLU A 20 -26.68 -1.93 7.01
C GLU A 20 -27.62 -0.75 7.31
N CYS A 21 -27.51 -0.15 8.50
CA CYS A 21 -28.37 0.96 8.91
C CYS A 21 -28.20 2.18 7.98
N GLN A 22 -29.32 2.84 7.69
CA GLN A 22 -29.33 4.15 7.04
C GLN A 22 -28.94 5.25 8.04
N TRP A 23 -28.34 6.34 7.56
CA TRP A 23 -27.88 7.45 8.41
C TRP A 23 -29.02 8.05 9.25
N GLU A 24 -30.20 8.17 8.63
CA GLU A 24 -31.42 8.69 9.21
C GLU A 24 -31.91 7.85 10.40
N ASN A 25 -31.55 6.55 10.45
CA ASN A 25 -31.95 5.59 11.47
C ASN A 25 -30.85 5.31 12.51
N LEU A 26 -29.72 6.05 12.46
CA LEU A 26 -28.66 5.87 13.44
C LEU A 26 -29.11 6.29 14.85
N PRO A 27 -28.65 5.59 15.91
CA PRO A 27 -28.82 6.04 17.28
C PRO A 27 -28.35 7.50 17.47
N ARG A 28 -29.09 8.30 18.25
CA ARG A 28 -28.75 9.71 18.52
C ARG A 28 -27.30 9.93 18.97
N ARG A 29 -26.77 9.00 19.78
CA ARG A 29 -25.37 9.01 20.22
C ARG A 29 -24.39 8.94 19.05
N LEU A 30 -24.67 8.11 18.03
CA LEU A 30 -23.84 8.03 16.82
C LEU A 30 -24.01 9.26 15.93
N GLN A 31 -25.22 9.80 15.81
CA GLN A 31 -25.46 11.03 15.04
C GLN A 31 -24.66 12.23 15.59
N GLN A 32 -24.40 12.28 16.91
CA GLN A 32 -23.51 13.30 17.49
C GLN A 32 -22.06 13.16 17.02
N THR A 33 -21.58 11.93 16.81
CA THR A 33 -20.21 11.65 16.34
C THR A 33 -20.07 11.64 14.82
N VAL A 34 -21.19 11.45 14.10
CA VAL A 34 -21.29 11.34 12.64
C VAL A 34 -22.40 12.30 12.20
N PRO A 35 -22.10 13.61 12.16
CA PRO A 35 -23.10 14.68 12.09
C PRO A 35 -23.80 14.78 10.73
N SER A 36 -23.27 14.15 9.69
CA SER A 36 -23.84 14.19 8.35
C SER A 36 -23.82 12.84 7.66
N LYS A 37 -24.64 12.73 6.62
CA LYS A 37 -24.71 11.56 5.74
C LYS A 37 -23.38 11.31 5.03
N GLU A 38 -22.68 12.38 4.64
CA GLU A 38 -21.38 12.32 3.97
C GLU A 38 -20.30 11.74 4.91
N GLU A 39 -20.31 12.14 6.19
CA GLU A 39 -19.40 11.57 7.19
C GLU A 39 -19.71 10.09 7.43
N TRP A 40 -21.00 9.71 7.49
CA TRP A 40 -21.40 8.30 7.61
C TRP A 40 -20.91 7.44 6.45
N ILE A 41 -21.06 7.93 5.23
CA ILE A 41 -20.56 7.28 4.02
C ILE A 41 -19.04 7.10 4.12
N SER A 42 -18.32 8.16 4.47
CA SER A 42 -16.86 8.15 4.60
C SER A 42 -16.38 7.16 5.66
N ARG A 43 -17.00 7.17 6.85
CA ARG A 43 -16.69 6.23 7.95
C ARG A 43 -17.01 4.79 7.59
N THR A 44 -18.11 4.55 6.86
CA THR A 44 -18.47 3.22 6.40
C THR A 44 -17.42 2.66 5.45
N ILE A 45 -17.01 3.44 4.44
CA ILE A 45 -15.98 3.03 3.49
C ILE A 45 -14.66 2.77 4.22
N GLU A 46 -14.25 3.67 5.12
CA GLU A 46 -13.03 3.53 5.91
C GLU A 46 -13.05 2.25 6.77
N TYR A 47 -14.17 1.98 7.48
CA TYR A 47 -14.34 0.75 8.25
C TYR A 47 -14.18 -0.50 7.37
N CYS A 48 -14.88 -0.55 6.24
CA CYS A 48 -14.83 -1.70 5.34
C CYS A 48 -13.41 -1.92 4.80
N VAL A 49 -12.71 -0.85 4.43
CA VAL A 49 -11.31 -0.89 3.98
C VAL A 49 -10.37 -1.39 5.08
N LYS A 50 -10.48 -0.85 6.30
CA LYS A 50 -9.64 -1.26 7.45
C LYS A 50 -9.82 -2.74 7.78
N LYS A 51 -11.06 -3.24 7.71
CA LYS A 51 -11.41 -4.65 7.93
C LYS A 51 -11.17 -5.54 6.70
N ARG A 52 -10.77 -4.96 5.56
CA ARG A 52 -10.45 -5.65 4.30
C ARG A 52 -11.62 -6.49 3.76
N LEU A 53 -12.84 -5.98 3.87
CA LEU A 53 -14.04 -6.68 3.42
C LEU A 53 -14.10 -6.75 1.89
N GLN A 54 -14.76 -7.77 1.35
CA GLN A 54 -15.02 -7.85 -0.07
C GLN A 54 -16.06 -6.79 -0.46
N TRP A 55 -15.85 -6.09 -1.59
CA TRP A 55 -16.70 -4.96 -1.96
C TRP A 55 -18.17 -5.36 -2.11
N ASN A 56 -18.43 -6.44 -2.84
CA ASN A 56 -19.77 -6.96 -3.10
C ASN A 56 -20.52 -7.43 -1.83
N SER A 57 -19.80 -7.74 -0.75
CA SER A 57 -20.36 -8.27 0.50
C SER A 57 -20.47 -7.22 1.61
N CYS A 58 -20.09 -5.96 1.38
CA CYS A 58 -20.08 -4.93 2.41
C CYS A 58 -20.89 -3.69 1.99
N LEU A 59 -21.25 -2.86 2.97
CA LEU A 59 -22.13 -1.69 2.76
C LEU A 59 -21.51 -0.65 1.82
N ALA A 60 -20.18 -0.60 1.70
CA ALA A 60 -19.47 0.33 0.83
C ALA A 60 -19.91 0.26 -0.65
N ARG A 61 -20.45 -0.89 -1.11
CA ARG A 61 -21.00 -1.05 -2.48
C ARG A 61 -22.10 -0.06 -2.83
N LYS A 62 -22.83 0.46 -1.84
CA LYS A 62 -23.88 1.47 -2.04
C LYS A 62 -23.31 2.88 -2.26
N PHE A 63 -22.04 3.11 -1.96
CA PHE A 63 -21.46 4.44 -1.85
C PHE A 63 -20.30 4.71 -2.80
N CYS A 64 -19.57 3.69 -3.25
CA CYS A 64 -18.46 3.86 -4.19
C CYS A 64 -18.36 2.70 -5.18
N LYS A 65 -17.68 2.97 -6.30
CA LYS A 65 -17.40 1.97 -7.34
C LYS A 65 -16.39 0.95 -6.83
N GLU A 66 -16.50 -0.29 -7.32
CA GLU A 66 -15.59 -1.38 -6.96
C GLU A 66 -14.10 -1.03 -7.17
N SER A 67 -13.77 -0.39 -8.30
CA SER A 67 -12.41 0.05 -8.60
C SER A 67 -11.86 1.05 -7.58
N GLU A 68 -12.66 2.06 -7.23
CA GLU A 68 -12.29 3.09 -6.26
C GLU A 68 -12.10 2.50 -4.86
N TYR A 69 -12.98 1.58 -4.47
CA TYR A 69 -12.90 0.89 -3.19
C TYR A 69 -11.58 0.11 -3.03
N TYR A 70 -11.24 -0.73 -4.00
CA TYR A 70 -10.00 -1.51 -3.91
C TYR A 70 -8.75 -0.66 -4.12
N GLU A 71 -8.79 0.41 -4.92
CA GLU A 71 -7.70 1.39 -4.98
C GLU A 71 -7.44 2.05 -3.61
N ASN A 72 -8.52 2.48 -2.93
CA ASN A 72 -8.44 3.05 -1.59
C ASN A 72 -7.94 2.00 -0.58
N MET A 73 -8.38 0.74 -0.68
CA MET A 73 -7.88 -0.34 0.16
C MET A 73 -6.39 -0.60 -0.04
N MET A 74 -5.92 -0.73 -1.28
CA MET A 74 -4.51 -0.97 -1.56
C MET A 74 -3.64 0.20 -1.10
N ARG A 75 -4.11 1.45 -1.24
CA ARG A 75 -3.44 2.64 -0.70
C ARG A 75 -3.35 2.58 0.83
N TYR A 76 -4.44 2.25 1.51
CA TYR A 76 -4.47 2.08 2.96
C TYR A 76 -3.50 0.98 3.41
N LEU A 77 -3.53 -0.20 2.78
CA LEU A 77 -2.68 -1.33 3.17
C LEU A 77 -1.19 -1.00 3.00
N ARG A 78 -0.78 -0.40 1.87
CA ARG A 78 0.63 0.01 1.67
C ARG A 78 1.10 1.02 2.70
N LYS A 79 0.31 2.08 2.93
CA LYS A 79 0.64 3.12 3.91
C LYS A 79 0.85 2.55 5.32
N ASN A 80 0.13 1.48 5.66
CA ASN A 80 0.23 0.82 6.97
C ASN A 80 1.17 -0.40 6.96
N LEU A 81 1.98 -0.59 5.90
CA LEU A 81 2.89 -1.74 5.72
C LEU A 81 2.21 -3.10 5.95
N ALA A 82 0.93 -3.17 5.59
CA ALA A 82 0.08 -4.29 5.91
C ALA A 82 0.31 -5.49 4.98
N LEU A 83 0.00 -6.69 5.45
CA LEU A 83 0.08 -7.91 4.63
C LEU A 83 -0.80 -7.79 3.37
N PHE A 84 -0.31 -8.31 2.24
CA PHE A 84 -1.08 -8.40 1.00
C PHE A 84 -2.42 -9.12 1.24
N PRO A 85 -3.56 -8.63 0.70
CA PRO A 85 -4.87 -9.21 0.96
C PRO A 85 -5.10 -10.47 0.10
N TYR A 86 -4.54 -11.61 0.52
CA TYR A 86 -4.61 -12.87 -0.23
C TYR A 86 -6.03 -13.39 -0.46
N HIS A 87 -6.96 -13.12 0.44
CA HIS A 87 -8.37 -13.47 0.25
C HIS A 87 -9.06 -12.67 -0.87
N LEU A 88 -8.46 -11.57 -1.31
CA LEU A 88 -8.93 -10.73 -2.43
C LEU A 88 -8.05 -10.90 -3.68
N VAL A 89 -7.20 -11.94 -3.72
CA VAL A 89 -6.19 -12.12 -4.77
C VAL A 89 -6.77 -12.15 -6.18
N ASP A 90 -7.96 -12.73 -6.37
CA ASP A 90 -8.59 -12.83 -7.68
C ASP A 90 -8.87 -11.45 -8.27
N TYR A 91 -9.47 -10.54 -7.49
CA TYR A 91 -9.72 -9.18 -7.97
C TYR A 91 -8.41 -8.40 -8.13
N VAL A 92 -7.54 -8.44 -7.12
CA VAL A 92 -6.31 -7.62 -7.09
C VAL A 92 -5.35 -8.03 -8.21
N CYS A 93 -5.17 -9.33 -8.47
CA CYS A 93 -4.28 -9.79 -9.52
C CYS A 93 -4.91 -9.68 -10.91
N ARG A 94 -6.17 -10.08 -11.10
CA ARG A 94 -6.79 -10.12 -12.44
C ARG A 94 -7.24 -8.75 -12.91
N VAL A 95 -7.90 -7.99 -12.04
CA VAL A 95 -8.51 -6.69 -12.40
C VAL A 95 -7.50 -5.56 -12.20
N MET A 96 -6.90 -5.44 -11.01
CA MET A 96 -5.96 -4.35 -10.72
C MET A 96 -4.55 -4.59 -11.28
N ARG A 97 -4.26 -5.79 -11.79
CA ARG A 97 -2.95 -6.19 -12.33
C ARG A 97 -1.79 -5.95 -11.34
N LEU A 98 -2.06 -6.19 -10.06
CA LEU A 98 -1.09 -6.04 -8.98
C LEU A 98 -0.77 -7.39 -8.38
N SER A 99 0.43 -7.90 -8.64
CA SER A 99 0.91 -9.14 -8.03
C SER A 99 1.42 -8.91 -6.59
N PRO A 100 1.41 -9.95 -5.73
CA PRO A 100 2.02 -9.87 -4.41
C PRO A 100 3.49 -9.46 -4.45
N PHE A 101 4.24 -9.98 -5.42
CA PHE A 101 5.64 -9.60 -5.66
C PHE A 101 5.79 -8.08 -5.84
N ARG A 102 5.02 -7.50 -6.77
CA ARG A 102 5.04 -6.06 -7.03
C ARG A 102 4.63 -5.24 -5.81
N TYR A 103 3.61 -5.70 -5.08
CA TYR A 103 3.15 -5.05 -3.86
C TYR A 103 4.26 -4.92 -2.81
N TYR A 104 5.01 -5.99 -2.55
CA TYR A 104 6.10 -5.96 -1.57
C TYR A 104 7.33 -5.20 -2.08
N CYS A 105 7.63 -5.21 -3.39
CA CYS A 105 8.64 -4.31 -3.95
C CYS A 105 8.28 -2.84 -3.71
N ASP A 106 7.02 -2.45 -3.97
CA ASP A 106 6.55 -1.08 -3.73
C ASP A 106 6.61 -0.72 -2.24
N MET A 107 6.25 -1.63 -1.35
CA MET A 107 6.35 -1.45 0.11
C MET A 107 7.80 -1.21 0.56
N LEU A 108 8.73 -2.08 0.15
CA LEU A 108 10.15 -1.93 0.50
C LEU A 108 10.70 -0.61 -0.02
N PHE A 109 10.34 -0.22 -1.26
CA PHE A 109 10.73 1.08 -1.81
C PHE A 109 10.19 2.25 -0.99
N GLU A 110 8.93 2.18 -0.53
CA GLU A 110 8.32 3.22 0.31
C GLU A 110 9.03 3.35 1.67
N VAL A 111 9.38 2.23 2.31
CA VAL A 111 10.16 2.20 3.56
C VAL A 111 11.55 2.83 3.33
N MET A 112 12.24 2.46 2.24
CA MET A 112 13.55 3.04 1.87
C MET A 112 13.46 4.55 1.60
N LYS A 113 12.46 4.96 0.82
CA LYS A 113 12.23 6.36 0.44
C LYS A 113 11.97 7.24 1.66
N ASN A 114 11.26 6.72 2.66
CA ASN A 114 10.96 7.43 3.90
C ASN A 114 12.04 7.25 4.97
N GLU A 115 13.18 6.65 4.61
CA GLU A 115 14.31 6.37 5.49
C GLU A 115 13.93 5.61 6.77
N GLN A 116 12.88 4.79 6.69
CA GLN A 116 12.43 3.98 7.81
C GLN A 116 13.30 2.72 7.93
N PRO A 117 13.54 2.24 9.15
CA PRO A 117 14.24 0.97 9.35
C PRO A 117 13.38 -0.18 8.82
N TYR A 118 14.02 -1.26 8.35
CA TYR A 118 13.33 -2.48 7.95
C TYR A 118 12.42 -3.03 9.07
N ASP A 119 12.85 -2.85 10.34
CA ASP A 119 12.12 -3.30 11.53
C ASP A 119 10.78 -2.57 11.73
N SER A 120 10.47 -1.52 10.95
CA SER A 120 9.15 -0.90 10.91
C SER A 120 8.09 -1.77 10.21
N ILE A 121 8.52 -2.71 9.36
CA ILE A 121 7.63 -3.61 8.63
C ILE A 121 7.12 -4.71 9.59
N PRO A 122 5.80 -4.92 9.70
CA PRO A 122 5.23 -6.00 10.50
C PRO A 122 5.78 -7.38 10.11
N ASN A 123 6.04 -8.25 11.09
CA ASN A 123 6.70 -9.55 10.88
C ASN A 123 6.13 -10.39 9.74
N PHE A 124 4.80 -10.51 9.63
CA PHE A 124 4.17 -11.28 8.54
C PHE A 124 4.40 -10.63 7.17
N SER A 125 4.33 -9.30 7.08
CA SER A 125 4.65 -8.56 5.85
C SER A 125 6.13 -8.71 5.49
N ALA A 126 7.03 -8.65 6.48
CA ALA A 126 8.47 -8.82 6.28
C ALA A 126 8.82 -10.24 5.81
N ALA A 127 8.21 -11.26 6.41
CA ALA A 127 8.38 -12.66 6.01
C ALA A 127 7.95 -12.90 4.55
N ASP A 128 6.82 -12.34 4.14
CA ASP A 128 6.37 -12.42 2.75
C ASP A 128 7.23 -11.61 1.79
N ALA A 129 7.67 -10.42 2.19
CA ALA A 129 8.59 -9.61 1.41
C ALA A 129 9.90 -10.38 1.16
N LEU A 130 10.47 -11.00 2.19
CA LEU A 130 11.64 -11.87 2.05
C LEU A 130 11.35 -13.05 1.12
N ARG A 131 10.26 -13.78 1.35
CA ARG A 131 9.89 -14.97 0.55
C ARG A 131 9.70 -14.65 -0.94
N LEU A 132 9.11 -13.50 -1.26
CA LEU A 132 8.77 -13.14 -2.63
C LEU A 132 9.88 -12.35 -3.35
N THR A 133 10.63 -11.53 -2.62
CA THR A 133 11.64 -10.62 -3.22
C THR A 133 13.08 -11.04 -2.94
N GLY A 134 13.32 -11.89 -1.94
CA GLY A 134 14.65 -12.24 -1.46
C GLY A 134 15.33 -11.11 -0.67
N ILE A 135 14.60 -10.07 -0.26
CA ILE A 135 15.14 -8.94 0.50
C ILE A 135 14.74 -9.10 1.97
N GLY A 136 15.69 -9.55 2.77
CA GLY A 136 15.61 -9.57 4.22
C GLY A 136 16.16 -8.29 4.82
N ARG A 137 16.31 -8.30 6.15
CA ARG A 137 16.81 -7.17 6.93
C ARG A 137 18.21 -6.73 6.50
N ASN A 138 19.12 -7.69 6.30
CA ASN A 138 20.52 -7.41 5.97
C ASN A 138 20.64 -6.87 4.55
N GLU A 139 19.96 -7.49 3.59
CA GLU A 139 19.92 -7.04 2.20
C GLU A 139 19.34 -5.63 2.10
N PHE A 140 18.28 -5.34 2.85
CA PHE A 140 17.68 -4.01 2.90
C PHE A 140 18.66 -2.96 3.42
N ILE A 141 19.34 -3.22 4.54
CA ILE A 141 20.33 -2.29 5.13
C ILE A 141 21.47 -2.03 4.16
N ASP A 142 21.97 -3.07 3.50
CA ASP A 142 23.03 -2.95 2.50
C ASP A 142 22.61 -2.09 1.30
N ILE A 143 21.39 -2.28 0.79
CA ILE A 143 20.83 -1.47 -0.29
C ILE A 143 20.69 -0.01 0.17
N MET A 144 20.11 0.22 1.34
CA MET A 144 19.92 1.56 1.92
C MET A 144 21.24 2.32 2.07
N ASN A 145 22.27 1.65 2.61
CA ASN A 145 23.59 2.24 2.78
C ASN A 145 24.22 2.59 1.43
N LYS A 146 24.17 1.68 0.45
CA LYS A 146 24.64 1.94 -0.93
C LYS A 146 23.90 3.11 -1.60
N CYS A 147 22.61 3.27 -1.34
CA CYS A 147 21.82 4.39 -1.84
C CYS A 147 22.21 5.73 -1.19
N ARG A 148 22.55 5.73 0.11
CA ARG A 148 23.04 6.91 0.83
C ARG A 148 24.42 7.37 0.38
N SER A 149 25.34 6.43 0.10
CA SER A 149 26.72 6.77 -0.31
C SER A 149 26.83 7.46 -1.67
N LYS A 150 25.78 7.39 -2.51
CA LYS A 150 25.83 7.87 -3.90
C LYS A 150 25.13 9.21 -4.17
N VAL A 151 24.65 9.96 -3.16
CA VAL A 151 23.87 11.21 -3.36
C VAL A 151 22.60 11.03 -4.22
N LEU A 152 22.22 9.78 -4.56
CA LEU A 152 21.11 9.46 -5.46
C LEU A 152 19.73 9.70 -4.81
N LEU A 153 19.64 9.58 -3.48
CA LEU A 153 18.40 9.82 -2.73
C LEU A 153 17.96 11.31 -2.79
N ARG A 154 18.93 12.24 -2.75
CA ARG A 154 18.68 13.69 -2.77
C ARG A 154 18.15 14.17 -4.13
N PHE A 155 18.58 13.54 -5.22
CA PHE A 155 18.07 13.78 -6.56
C PHE A 155 16.64 13.23 -6.75
N PHE A 156 16.31 12.13 -6.06
CA PHE A 156 15.00 11.48 -6.15
C PHE A 156 13.88 12.18 -5.38
N LEU A 157 14.19 12.76 -4.22
CA LEU A 157 13.25 13.59 -3.47
C LEU A 157 12.83 14.83 -4.26
N TYR A 158 13.73 15.40 -5.06
CA TYR A 158 13.45 16.58 -5.91
C TYR A 158 12.50 16.28 -7.07
N VAL A 159 12.52 15.04 -7.61
CA VAL A 159 11.65 14.63 -8.74
C VAL A 159 10.26 14.15 -8.28
N ASN A 160 10.12 13.68 -7.04
CA ASN A 160 8.86 13.08 -6.55
C ASN A 160 7.97 14.03 -5.72
N VAL A 161 8.27 15.34 -5.70
CA VAL A 161 7.36 16.37 -5.18
C VAL A 161 6.28 16.76 -6.22
N ILE A 162 6.36 16.27 -7.46
CA ILE A 162 5.36 16.56 -8.49
C ILE A 162 4.38 15.37 -8.63
N ASP A 163 3.22 15.59 -8.03
CA ASP A 163 1.91 14.96 -8.23
C ASP A 163 1.63 13.51 -7.78
N GLY A 164 0.59 13.44 -6.94
CA GLY A 164 0.05 12.21 -6.39
C GLY A 164 -0.48 11.26 -7.45
N GLY A 165 0.03 10.03 -7.42
CA GLY A 165 -0.78 8.84 -7.61
C GLY A 165 -1.12 8.38 -9.03
N GLN A 166 -0.76 9.09 -10.11
CA GLN A 166 -0.91 8.57 -11.47
C GLN A 166 0.27 8.89 -12.40
N TRP A 167 0.74 7.86 -13.10
CA TRP A 167 1.70 8.00 -14.19
C TRP A 167 1.01 8.54 -15.45
N ARG A 168 1.16 9.84 -15.75
CA ARG A 168 0.84 10.38 -17.09
C ARG A 168 2.08 11.03 -17.70
N LYS A 169 2.32 10.75 -18.99
CA LYS A 169 3.43 11.33 -19.77
C LYS A 169 3.19 12.83 -19.97
N ALA A 170 4.11 13.67 -19.49
CA ALA A 170 4.14 15.10 -19.80
C ALA A 170 4.51 15.31 -21.27
N LYS A 171 3.70 16.11 -21.98
CA LYS A 171 4.01 16.60 -23.34
C LYS A 171 4.96 17.80 -23.21
N ASN A 172 6.26 17.53 -23.39
CA ASN A 172 7.37 18.47 -23.59
C ASN A 172 7.78 19.39 -22.41
N PRO A 173 8.92 19.08 -21.75
CA PRO A 173 9.77 20.08 -21.12
C PRO A 173 11.10 20.29 -21.89
N PRO A 174 11.65 21.52 -21.86
CA PRO A 174 12.92 21.87 -22.50
C PRO A 174 14.11 21.40 -21.65
N TYR A 175 15.26 21.22 -22.30
CA TYR A 175 16.55 20.69 -21.81
C TYR A 175 16.71 19.15 -21.79
N ASP A 176 17.14 18.67 -22.95
CA ASP A 176 18.08 17.56 -23.22
C ASP A 176 18.05 16.29 -22.36
N ALA A 177 17.16 15.40 -22.79
CA ALA A 177 17.46 14.10 -23.42
C ALA A 177 18.40 13.05 -22.78
N ALA A 178 19.25 13.35 -21.81
CA ALA A 178 20.19 12.37 -21.22
C ALA A 178 19.69 11.74 -19.91
N LEU A 179 18.68 12.32 -19.24
CA LEU A 179 18.17 11.84 -17.94
C LEU A 179 16.75 11.27 -17.98
N LYS A 180 16.15 11.11 -19.17
CA LYS A 180 14.71 10.89 -19.35
C LYS A 180 14.16 9.51 -18.97
N HIS A 181 15.00 8.53 -18.62
CA HIS A 181 14.52 7.18 -18.26
C HIS A 181 15.32 6.48 -17.14
N HIS A 182 16.36 7.10 -16.59
CA HIS A 182 17.33 6.38 -15.78
C HIS A 182 17.00 6.36 -14.27
N GLY A 183 16.39 7.36 -13.64
CA GLY A 183 16.22 7.34 -12.17
C GLY A 183 15.34 6.19 -11.64
N THR A 184 14.07 6.17 -12.01
CA THR A 184 13.07 5.16 -11.60
C THR A 184 13.29 3.81 -12.25
N ALA A 185 13.73 3.78 -13.51
CA ALA A 185 14.10 2.51 -14.13
C ALA A 185 15.41 1.96 -13.59
N VAL A 186 16.39 2.76 -13.15
CA VAL A 186 17.64 2.23 -12.55
C VAL A 186 17.38 1.73 -11.16
N LEU A 187 16.62 2.40 -10.29
CA LEU A 187 16.33 1.83 -8.97
C LEU A 187 15.38 0.63 -9.07
N HIS A 188 14.36 0.67 -9.92
CA HIS A 188 13.56 -0.52 -10.23
C HIS A 188 14.42 -1.61 -10.88
N LYS A 189 15.35 -1.29 -11.79
CA LYS A 189 16.31 -2.28 -12.33
C LYS A 189 17.34 -2.70 -11.29
N LEU A 190 17.68 -1.91 -10.29
CA LEU A 190 18.65 -2.24 -9.24
C LEU A 190 17.98 -3.17 -8.23
N VAL A 191 16.76 -2.82 -7.79
CA VAL A 191 15.89 -3.69 -6.99
C VAL A 191 15.60 -4.96 -7.77
N MET A 192 15.17 -4.88 -9.03
CA MET A 192 14.91 -6.07 -9.86
C MET A 192 16.18 -6.85 -10.22
N ALA A 193 17.35 -6.23 -10.37
CA ALA A 193 18.61 -6.93 -10.60
C ALA A 193 19.13 -7.60 -9.33
N VAL A 194 18.94 -6.97 -8.16
CA VAL A 194 19.23 -7.58 -6.85
C VAL A 194 18.27 -8.74 -6.58
N VAL A 195 16.98 -8.57 -6.85
CA VAL A 195 15.96 -9.64 -6.77
C VAL A 195 16.28 -10.78 -7.73
N LYS A 196 16.64 -10.49 -8.99
CA LYS A 196 17.01 -11.51 -10.00
C LYS A 196 18.30 -12.24 -9.62
N LYS A 197 19.22 -11.56 -8.92
CA LYS A 197 20.43 -12.18 -8.37
C LYS A 197 20.11 -13.11 -7.19
N SER A 198 19.18 -12.75 -6.31
CA SER A 198 18.71 -13.65 -5.22
C SER A 198 17.90 -14.84 -5.73
N ALA A 199 17.08 -14.68 -6.79
CA ALA A 199 16.32 -15.77 -7.39
C ALA A 199 17.20 -16.87 -8.03
N ASN A 200 18.34 -16.49 -8.61
CA ASN A 200 19.31 -17.44 -9.16
C ASN A 200 20.11 -18.20 -8.07
N THR A 201 20.10 -17.73 -6.82
CA THR A 201 20.73 -18.44 -5.69
C THR A 201 19.77 -19.43 -5.02
N ILE A 202 18.46 -19.34 -5.29
CA ILE A 202 17.41 -20.19 -4.68
C ILE A 202 16.96 -21.31 -5.64
N CYS A 203 17.25 -21.20 -6.94
CA CYS A 203 17.04 -22.28 -7.92
C CYS A 203 18.35 -23.01 -8.25
N MET A 204 18.86 -23.77 -7.28
CA MET A 204 19.61 -25.00 -7.54
C MET A 204 18.98 -26.09 -6.67
N PRO A 205 18.06 -26.91 -7.20
CA PRO A 205 17.90 -28.25 -6.67
C PRO A 205 19.10 -29.07 -7.14
N ASP A 206 19.84 -29.61 -6.17
CA ASP A 206 20.82 -30.66 -6.41
C ASP A 206 20.19 -31.80 -7.24
N ILE A 207 20.66 -31.95 -8.48
CA ILE A 207 20.82 -33.22 -9.20
C ILE A 207 22.11 -33.13 -10.01
#